data_AF-A0A924UXG1-F1
#
_entry.id   AF-A0A924UXG1-F1
#
_cell.length_a   1.000
_cell.length_b   1.000
_cell.length_c   1.000
_cell.angle_alpha   90.00
_cell.angle_beta   90.00
_cell.angle_gamma   90.00
#
_symmetry.space_group_name_H-M   'P 1'
#
loop_
_entity.id
_entity.type
_entity.pdbx_description
1 polymer ?
#
loop_
_entity_poly.entity_id
_entity_poly.type
_entity_poly.pdbx_seq_one_letter_code
_entity_poly.pdbx_strand_id
1 'polypeptide(L)' 'MNIPIAIKKFRKDKALSQQQVSDTIKMNRVQYTKIETDKAEVINSTLEKICKVLDVSLV' A
#
# COMPACT_ATOMS: atom_id res chain seq x y z
N MET A 1 7.27 -10.66 -8.55
CA MET A 1 7.04 -9.20 -8.42
C MET A 1 7.32 -8.81 -6.98
N ASN A 2 8.10 -7.75 -6.71
CA ASN A 2 8.33 -7.28 -5.34
C ASN A 2 7.11 -6.47 -4.89
N ILE A 3 6.34 -6.99 -3.92
CA ILE A 3 5.06 -6.42 -3.44
C ILE A 3 5.21 -4.96 -2.98
N PRO A 4 6.17 -4.60 -2.10
CA PRO A 4 6.49 -3.22 -1.76
C PRO A 4 6.62 -2.27 -2.96
N ILE A 5 7.38 -2.69 -3.98
CA ILE A 5 7.62 -1.90 -5.19
C ILE A 5 6.33 -1.75 -6.01
N ALA A 6 5.54 -2.82 -6.10
CA ALA A 6 4.27 -2.81 -6.81
C ALA A 6 3.25 -1.86 -6.15
N ILE A 7 3.09 -1.93 -4.82
CA ILE A 7 2.21 -1.02 -4.06
C ILE A 7 2.58 0.43 -4.35
N LYS A 8 3.86 0.76 -4.27
CA LYS A 8 4.37 2.12 -4.53
C LYS A 8 4.09 2.58 -5.95
N LYS A 9 4.25 1.68 -6.94
CA LYS A 9 3.94 1.96 -8.34
C LYS A 9 2.45 2.27 -8.52
N PHE A 10 1.57 1.36 -8.12
CA PHE A 10 0.12 1.53 -8.27
C PHE A 10 -0.41 2.75 -7.53
N ARG A 11 0.11 3.06 -6.34
CA ARG A 11 -0.24 4.29 -5.63
C ARG A 11 0.09 5.54 -6.45
N LYS A 12 1.29 5.59 -7.03
CA LYS A 12 1.72 6.71 -7.88
C LYS A 12 0.89 6.81 -9.16
N ASP A 13 0.55 5.68 -9.78
CA ASP A 13 -0.29 5.62 -10.97
C ASP A 13 -1.71 6.17 -10.69
N LYS A 14 -2.22 5.98 -9.47
CA LYS A 14 -3.49 6.57 -8.99
C LYS A 14 -3.35 8.01 -8.47
N ALA A 15 -2.16 8.64 -8.57
CA ALA A 15 -1.86 9.97 -8.04
C ALA A 15 -2.18 10.16 -6.54
N LEU A 16 -2.11 9.08 -5.75
CA LEU A 16 -2.37 9.12 -4.31
C LEU A 16 -1.09 9.38 -3.52
N SER A 17 -1.17 10.21 -2.49
CA SER A 17 -0.13 10.33 -1.48
C SER A 17 -0.14 9.13 -0.53
N GLN A 18 0.99 8.88 0.14
CA GLN A 18 1.06 7.86 1.19
C GLN A 18 0.07 8.15 2.33
N GLN A 19 -0.17 9.43 2.62
CA GLN A 19 -1.11 9.86 3.66
C GLN A 19 -2.55 9.47 3.29
N GLN A 20 -2.98 9.74 2.07
CA GLN A 20 -4.34 9.39 1.60
C GLN A 20 -4.62 7.89 1.68
N VAL A 21 -3.66 7.06 1.26
CA VAL A 21 -3.83 5.60 1.35
C VAL A 21 -3.88 5.17 2.81
N SER A 22 -2.96 5.69 3.64
CA SER A 22 -2.89 5.33 5.06
C SER A 22 -4.15 5.74 5.81
N ASP A 23 -4.71 6.91 5.53
CA ASP A 23 -5.97 7.38 6.14
C ASP A 23 -7.15 6.48 5.75
N THR A 24 -7.22 6.08 4.47
CA THR A 24 -8.30 5.24 3.96
C THR A 24 -8.29 3.85 4.60
N ILE A 25 -7.11 3.26 4.81
CA ILE A 25 -6.98 1.93 5.43
C ILE A 25 -6.84 2.00 6.97
N LYS A 26 -6.97 3.20 7.57
CA LYS A 26 -6.79 3.46 9.00
C LYS A 26 -5.44 2.97 9.55
N MET A 27 -4.38 3.25 8.82
CA MET A 27 -2.99 2.90 9.16
C MET A 27 -2.17 4.18 9.43
N ASN A 28 -1.15 4.09 10.28
CA ASN A 28 -0.19 5.16 10.42
C ASN A 28 0.65 5.33 9.12
N ARG A 29 0.77 6.56 8.61
CA ARG A 29 1.56 6.86 7.39
C ARG A 29 2.99 6.31 7.42
N VAL A 30 3.66 6.32 8.58
CA VAL A 30 5.01 5.77 8.74
C VAL A 30 5.02 4.26 8.55
N GLN A 31 4.01 3.54 9.03
CA GLN A 31 3.87 2.10 8.78
C GLN A 31 3.66 1.83 7.28
N TYR A 32 2.80 2.60 6.62
CA TYR A 32 2.62 2.50 5.17
C TYR A 32 3.91 2.77 4.40
N THR A 33 4.69 3.77 4.83
CA THR A 33 6.02 4.05 4.26
C THR A 33 6.97 2.87 4.40
N LYS A 34 6.97 2.19 5.56
CA LYS A 34 7.78 0.99 5.77
C LYS A 34 7.37 -0.15 4.83
N ILE A 35 6.07 -0.32 4.58
CA ILE A 35 5.58 -1.31 3.59
C ILE A 35 6.13 -0.99 2.20
N GLU A 36 6.02 0.25 1.72
CA GLU A 36 6.53 0.64 0.38
C GLU A 36 8.07 0.59 0.24
N THR A 37 8.78 0.53 1.36
CA THR A 37 10.25 0.51 1.40
C THR A 37 10.81 -0.84 1.85
N ASP A 38 9.96 -1.87 1.92
CA ASP A 38 10.35 -3.24 2.33
C ASP A 38 10.97 -3.30 3.74
N LYS A 39 10.56 -2.36 4.61
CA LYS A 39 10.99 -2.25 6.02
C LYS A 39 9.94 -2.74 7.01
N ALA A 40 8.83 -3.27 6.51
CA ALA A 40 7.79 -3.91 7.31
C ALA A 40 7.11 -4.98 6.45
N GLU A 41 6.92 -6.14 7.05
CA GLU A 41 6.12 -7.21 6.44
C GLU A 41 4.66 -6.77 6.36
N VAL A 42 4.03 -7.04 5.21
CA VAL A 42 2.62 -6.73 4.98
C VAL A 42 1.81 -8.02 5.10
N ILE A 43 0.97 -8.09 6.13
CA ILE A 43 0.04 -9.23 6.29
C ILE A 43 -1.08 -9.15 5.25
N ASN A 44 -1.64 -10.31 4.89
CA ASN A 44 -2.67 -10.44 3.84
C ASN A 44 -3.85 -9.47 4.03
N SER A 45 -4.36 -9.32 5.25
CA SER A 45 -5.50 -8.42 5.53
C SER A 45 -5.20 -6.95 5.27
N THR A 46 -3.95 -6.53 5.47
CA THR A 46 -3.47 -5.18 5.13
C THR A 46 -3.29 -5.06 3.62
N LEU A 47 -2.70 -6.07 3.00
CA LEU A 47 -2.47 -6.11 1.56
C LEU A 47 -3.80 -6.01 0.79
N GLU A 48 -4.82 -6.75 1.20
CA GLU A 48 -6.17 -6.68 0.63
C GLU A 48 -6.78 -5.28 0.72
N LYS A 49 -6.63 -4.58 1.86
CA LYS A 49 -7.11 -3.20 2.01
C LYS A 49 -6.38 -2.26 1.07
N ILE A 50 -5.06 -2.39 0.96
CA ILE A 50 -4.25 -1.59 0.03
C ILE A 50 -4.69 -1.86 -1.41
N CYS A 51 -4.82 -3.12 -1.80
CA CYS A 51 -5.29 -3.52 -3.12
C CYS A 51 -6.67 -2.94 -3.46
N LYS A 52 -7.61 -2.93 -2.50
CA LYS A 52 -8.93 -2.29 -2.68
C LYS A 52 -8.81 -0.78 -2.92
N VAL A 53 -7.96 -0.07 -2.17
CA VAL A 53 -7.75 1.38 -2.36
C VAL A 53 -7.07 1.68 -3.69
N LEU A 54 -6.14 0.82 -4.09
CA LEU A 54 -5.39 0.96 -5.34
C LEU A 54 -6.13 0.40 -6.56
N ASP A 55 -7.30 -0.23 -6.37
CA ASP A 55 -8.10 -0.84 -7.42
C ASP A 55 -7.28 -1.86 -8.23
N VAL A 56 -6.62 -2.77 -7.50
CA VAL A 56 -5.77 -3.85 -8.03
C VAL A 56 -6.21 -5.19 -7.43
N SER A 57 -6.28 -6.23 -8.24
CA SER A 57 -6.55 -7.59 -7.78
C SER A 57 -5.26 -8.29 -7.30
N LEU A 58 -5.35 -9.00 -6.18
CA LEU A 58 -4.37 -10.03 -5.80
C LEU A 58 -4.62 -11.25 -6.70
N VAL A 59 -3.75 -11.47 -7.67
CA VAL A 59 -3.78 -12.65 -8.56
C VAL A 59 -2.43 -13.33 -8.52
#